data_AF-A0A1F6V3B0-F1
#
_entry.id   AF-A0A1F6V3B0-F1
#
_cell.length_a   1.000
_cell.length_b   1.000
_cell.length_c   1.000
_cell.angle_alpha   90.00
_cell.angle_beta   90.00
_cell.angle_gamma   90.00
#
_symmetry.space_group_name_H-M   'P 1'
#
loop_
_entity.id
_entity.type
_entity.pdbx_description
1 polymer ?
#
loop_
_entity_poly.entity_id
_entity_poly.type
_entity_poly.pdbx_seq_one_letter_code
_entity_poly.pdbx_strand_id
1 'polypeptide(L)'
;MRKKIPVAVGSTNVYADLGYANPDEALAKAQLAALIGEIIEARKLTQTAAAELLGIDQPKISALKRGRLRGFSYERLLKLLTDLGCDVEIVVAPPKTRRGSRGEVLVKAA
;
A
#
# COMPACT_ATOMS: atom_id res chain seq x y z
N MET A 1 37.44 8.96 12.83
CA MET A 1 36.27 9.01 13.73
C MET A 1 34.99 9.01 12.88
N ARG A 2 34.07 8.06 13.09
CA ARG A 2 32.75 8.07 12.40
C ARG A 2 31.85 9.10 13.09
N LYS A 3 31.34 10.09 12.35
CA LYS A 3 30.30 11.01 12.86
C LYS A 3 29.04 10.20 13.15
N LYS A 4 28.49 10.32 14.37
CA LYS A 4 27.17 9.78 14.71
C LYS A 4 26.12 10.54 13.90
N ILE A 5 25.34 9.82 13.12
CA ILE A 5 24.19 10.37 12.42
C ILE A 5 23.06 10.47 13.46
N PRO A 6 22.41 11.64 13.64
CA PRO A 6 21.27 11.77 14.53
C PRO A 6 20.12 10.89 14.03
N VAL A 7 19.53 10.10 14.93
CA VAL A 7 18.41 9.18 14.65
C VAL A 7 17.20 9.64 15.46
N ALA A 8 16.03 9.67 14.83
CA ALA A 8 14.75 9.94 15.48
C ALA A 8 13.91 8.66 15.53
N VAL A 9 13.15 8.47 16.61
CA VAL A 9 12.16 7.39 16.72
C VAL A 9 10.93 7.78 15.90
N GLY A 10 10.58 6.96 14.91
CA GLY A 10 9.38 7.13 14.10
C GLY A 10 8.13 6.55 14.77
N SER A 11 6.96 6.88 14.22
CA SER A 11 5.68 6.29 14.58
C SER A 11 5.41 4.99 13.80
N THR A 12 4.21 4.43 13.93
CA THR A 12 3.75 3.32 13.09
C THR A 12 3.36 3.76 11.68
N ASN A 13 3.31 5.07 11.39
CA ASN A 13 3.01 5.62 10.07
C ASN A 13 4.12 6.57 9.61
N VAL A 14 5.06 6.04 8.82
CA VAL A 14 6.17 6.82 8.25
C VAL A 14 5.69 8.02 7.40
N TYR A 15 4.51 7.95 6.78
CA TYR A 15 3.97 9.06 6.01
C TYR A 15 3.53 10.22 6.90
N ALA A 16 3.06 9.92 8.13
CA ALA A 16 2.78 10.94 9.13
C ALA A 16 4.08 11.60 9.60
N ASP A 17 5.11 10.80 9.88
CA ASP A 17 6.43 11.30 10.30
C ASP A 17 7.08 12.19 9.23
N LEU A 18 6.80 11.92 7.95
CA LEU A 18 7.28 12.69 6.80
C LEU A 18 6.36 13.87 6.41
N GLY A 19 5.26 14.11 7.13
CA GLY A 19 4.38 15.26 6.92
C GLY A 19 3.51 15.19 5.66
N TYR A 20 3.13 13.99 5.21
CA TYR A 20 2.21 13.84 4.09
C TYR A 20 0.82 14.40 4.44
N ALA A 21 0.13 15.00 3.45
CA ALA A 21 -1.19 15.60 3.67
C ALA A 21 -2.27 14.58 4.07
N ASN A 22 -2.20 13.36 3.53
CA ASN A 22 -3.10 12.25 3.86
C ASN A 22 -2.26 11.01 4.22
N PRO A 23 -1.68 10.96 5.42
CA PRO A 23 -0.71 9.92 5.77
C PRO A 23 -1.34 8.53 5.87
N ASP A 24 -2.57 8.42 6.36
CA ASP A 24 -3.29 7.14 6.45
C ASP A 24 -3.63 6.60 5.06
N GLU A 25 -3.98 7.49 4.13
CA GLU A 25 -4.23 7.10 2.74
C GLU A 25 -2.95 6.57 2.07
N ALA A 26 -1.83 7.27 2.28
CA ALA A 26 -0.55 6.85 1.74
C ALA A 26 -0.11 5.50 2.31
N LEU A 27 -0.28 5.30 3.63
CA LEU A 27 0.03 4.05 4.31
C LEU A 27 -0.82 2.89 3.78
N ALA A 28 -2.14 3.07 3.71
CA ALA A 28 -3.06 2.05 3.22
C ALA A 28 -2.76 1.65 1.76
N LYS A 29 -2.52 2.61 0.86
CA LYS A 29 -2.09 2.31 -0.51
C LYS A 29 -0.78 1.54 -0.56
N ALA A 30 0.19 1.92 0.28
CA ALA A 30 1.48 1.23 0.36
C ALA A 30 1.32 -0.21 0.84
N GLN A 31 0.47 -0.46 1.84
CA GLN A 31 0.16 -1.79 2.34
C GLN A 31 -0.52 -2.66 1.26
N LEU A 32 -1.52 -2.14 0.56
CA LEU A 32 -2.15 -2.87 -0.56
C LEU A 32 -1.15 -3.20 -1.67
N ALA A 33 -0.30 -2.24 -2.04
CA ALA A 33 0.74 -2.46 -3.05
C ALA A 33 1.80 -3.48 -2.60
N ALA A 34 2.16 -3.48 -1.32
CA ALA A 34 3.05 -4.48 -0.74
C ALA A 34 2.45 -5.88 -0.84
N LEU A 35 1.18 -6.06 -0.46
CA LEU A 35 0.47 -7.34 -0.59
C LEU A 35 0.45 -7.84 -2.04
N ILE A 36 0.15 -6.97 -3.01
CA ILE A 36 0.21 -7.32 -4.44
C ILE A 36 1.63 -7.77 -4.82
N GLY A 37 2.66 -7.04 -4.38
CA GLY A 37 4.06 -7.37 -4.63
C GLY A 37 4.45 -8.73 -4.04
N GLU A 38 4.06 -9.00 -2.81
CA GLU A 38 4.30 -10.26 -2.10
C GLU A 38 3.65 -11.45 -2.82
N ILE A 39 2.40 -11.30 -3.29
CA ILE A 39 1.71 -12.35 -4.05
C ILE A 39 2.41 -12.63 -5.39
N ILE A 40 2.83 -11.57 -6.10
CA ILE A 40 3.58 -11.70 -7.37
C ILE A 40 4.87 -12.48 -7.15
N GLU A 41 5.62 -12.17 -6.08
CA GLU A 41 6.85 -12.87 -5.71
C GLU A 41 6.59 -14.32 -5.28
N ALA A 42 5.58 -14.56 -4.43
CA ALA A 42 5.21 -15.90 -3.97
C ALA A 42 4.82 -16.82 -5.13
N ARG A 43 4.15 -16.27 -6.16
CA ARG A 43 3.81 -16.98 -7.40
C ARG A 43 4.96 -17.08 -8.40
N LYS A 44 6.13 -16.49 -8.09
CA LYS A 44 7.33 -16.45 -8.94
C LYS A 44 7.05 -15.83 -10.32
N LEU A 45 6.14 -14.86 -10.38
CA LEU A 45 5.79 -14.18 -11.62
C LEU A 45 6.85 -13.15 -11.98
N THR A 46 7.29 -13.16 -13.24
CA THR A 46 8.07 -12.04 -13.79
C THR A 46 7.19 -10.78 -13.88
N GLN A 47 7.81 -9.60 -13.99
CA GLN A 47 7.02 -8.37 -14.17
C GLN A 47 6.14 -8.41 -15.42
N THR A 48 6.61 -9.06 -16.48
CA THR A 48 5.86 -9.24 -17.74
C THR A 48 4.70 -10.22 -17.57
N ALA A 49 4.94 -11.37 -16.93
CA ALA A 49 3.87 -12.34 -16.68
C ALA A 49 2.79 -11.76 -15.74
N ALA A 50 3.19 -11.00 -14.72
CA ALA A 50 2.25 -10.30 -13.85
C ALA A 50 1.47 -9.22 -14.61
N ALA A 51 2.11 -8.49 -15.53
CA ALA A 51 1.46 -7.49 -16.38
C ALA A 51 0.38 -8.11 -17.28
N GLU A 52 0.70 -9.24 -17.93
CA GLU A 52 -0.23 -10.00 -18.75
C GLU A 52 -1.41 -10.54 -17.92
N LEU A 53 -1.12 -11.18 -16.79
CA LEU A 53 -2.14 -11.73 -15.88
C LEU A 53 -3.09 -10.64 -15.38
N LEU A 54 -2.56 -9.47 -15.01
CA LEU A 54 -3.32 -8.39 -14.40
C LEU A 54 -3.93 -7.42 -15.42
N GLY A 55 -3.67 -7.61 -16.71
CA GLY A 55 -4.14 -6.71 -17.77
C GLY A 55 -3.64 -5.27 -17.62
N ILE A 56 -2.39 -5.09 -17.16
CA ILE A 56 -1.78 -3.76 -16.98
C ILE A 56 -0.39 -3.72 -17.61
N ASP A 57 0.09 -2.53 -17.98
CA ASP A 57 1.42 -2.42 -18.57
C ASP A 57 2.55 -2.79 -17.59
N GLN A 58 3.59 -3.47 -18.07
CA GLN A 58 4.77 -3.83 -17.29
C GLN A 58 5.44 -2.66 -16.53
N PRO A 59 5.50 -1.42 -17.06
CA PRO A 59 5.94 -0.25 -16.30
C PRO A 59 5.09 0.04 -15.05
N LYS A 60 3.78 -0.25 -15.07
CA LYS A 60 2.89 -0.10 -13.90
C LYS A 60 3.22 -1.14 -12.84
N ILE A 61 3.44 -2.40 -13.21
CA ILE A 61 3.92 -3.44 -12.28
C ILE A 61 5.24 -3.01 -11.64
N SER A 62 6.16 -2.51 -12.46
CA SER A 62 7.47 -2.04 -11.99
C SER A 62 7.36 -0.81 -11.07
N ALA A 63 6.40 0.09 -11.30
CA ALA A 63 6.12 1.22 -10.43
C ALA A 63 5.51 0.77 -9.09
N LEU A 64 4.55 -0.16 -9.12
CA LEU A 64 3.91 -0.73 -7.95
C LEU A 64 4.93 -1.41 -7.03
N LYS A 65 5.77 -2.30 -7.56
CA LYS A 65 6.84 -2.98 -6.78
C LYS A 65 7.86 -2.02 -6.18
N ARG A 66 8.01 -0.82 -6.75
CA ARG A 66 8.91 0.24 -6.26
C ARG A 66 8.23 1.24 -5.34
N GLY A 67 6.97 1.02 -4.96
CA GLY A 67 6.20 1.94 -4.11
C GLY A 67 5.89 3.29 -4.78
N ARG A 68 5.96 3.39 -6.11
CA ARG A 68 5.63 4.61 -6.86
C ARG A 68 4.11 4.66 -7.12
N LEU A 69 3.36 5.03 -6.08
CA LEU A 69 1.90 4.86 -6.03
C LEU A 69 1.08 6.09 -6.43
N ARG A 70 1.70 7.21 -6.82
CA ARG A 70 0.99 8.46 -7.16
C ARG A 70 -0.07 8.30 -8.28
N GLY A 71 0.07 7.30 -9.14
CA GLY A 71 -0.88 6.96 -10.21
C GLY A 71 -1.82 5.79 -9.91
N PHE A 72 -1.83 5.27 -8.67
CA PHE A 72 -2.68 4.15 -8.28
C PHE A 72 -3.82 4.62 -7.38
N SER A 73 -5.06 4.43 -7.84
CA SER A 73 -6.26 4.57 -7.02
C SER A 73 -6.44 3.36 -6.11
N TYR A 74 -7.25 3.50 -5.05
CA TYR A 74 -7.68 2.36 -4.25
C TYR A 74 -8.39 1.32 -5.11
N GLU A 75 -9.38 1.75 -5.90
CA GLU A 75 -10.12 0.89 -6.82
C GLU A 75 -9.18 0.01 -7.66
N ARG A 76 -8.11 0.60 -8.21
CA ARG A 76 -7.15 -0.18 -9.01
C ARG A 76 -6.35 -1.17 -8.16
N LEU A 77 -5.91 -0.79 -6.96
CA LEU A 77 -5.19 -1.71 -6.07
C LEU A 77 -6.10 -2.87 -5.61
N LEU A 78 -7.34 -2.58 -5.23
CA LEU A 78 -8.32 -3.59 -4.84
C LEU A 78 -8.63 -4.53 -6.00
N LYS A 79 -8.82 -4.01 -7.22
CA LYS A 79 -9.01 -4.84 -8.42
C LYS A 79 -7.83 -5.77 -8.66
N LEU A 80 -6.59 -5.29 -8.52
CA LEU A 80 -5.40 -6.13 -8.70
C LEU A 80 -5.35 -7.27 -7.67
N LEU A 81 -5.76 -7.03 -6.42
CA LEU A 81 -5.87 -8.08 -5.40
C LEU A 81 -6.92 -9.13 -5.79
N THR A 82 -8.09 -8.70 -6.27
CA THR A 82 -9.13 -9.63 -6.72
C THR A 82 -8.73 -10.39 -7.98
N ASP A 83 -8.03 -9.76 -8.92
CA ASP A 83 -7.48 -10.42 -10.12
C ASP A 83 -6.40 -11.46 -9.74
N LEU A 84 -5.70 -11.23 -8.62
CA LEU A 84 -4.80 -12.20 -8.01
C LEU A 84 -5.54 -13.26 -7.19
N GLY A 85 -6.87 -13.26 -7.10
CA GLY A 85 -7.65 -14.27 -6.39
C GLY A 85 -7.68 -14.08 -4.88
N CYS A 86 -7.49 -12.84 -4.40
CA CYS A 86 -7.74 -12.48 -3.01
C CYS A 86 -9.16 -11.95 -2.84
N ASP A 87 -9.83 -12.37 -1.77
CA ASP A 87 -11.04 -11.71 -1.31
C ASP A 87 -10.67 -10.42 -0.56
N VAL A 88 -11.46 -9.36 -0.77
CA VAL A 88 -11.29 -8.06 -0.12
C VAL A 88 -12.53 -7.75 0.69
N GLU A 89 -12.38 -7.62 2.00
CA GLU A 89 -13.43 -7.16 2.91
C GLU A 89 -13.22 -5.68 3.25
N ILE A 90 -14.26 -4.85 3.08
CA ILE A 90 -14.25 -3.45 3.47
C ILE A 90 -15.16 -3.27 4.67
N VAL A 91 -14.58 -2.96 5.83
CA VAL A 91 -15.30 -2.73 7.08
C VAL A 91 -15.38 -1.24 7.36
N VAL A 92 -16.60 -0.72 7.48
CA VAL A 92 -16.87 0.68 7.87
C VAL A 92 -17.35 0.72 9.32
N ALA A 93 -16.67 1.50 10.15
CA ALA A 93 -17.00 1.64 11.57
C ALA A 93 -16.84 3.10 12.03
N PRO A 94 -17.50 3.50 13.13
CA PRO A 94 -17.24 4.80 13.76
C PRO A 94 -15.76 4.95 14.15
N PRO A 95 -15.22 6.19 14.14
CA PRO A 95 -13.84 6.42 14.56
C PRO A 95 -13.62 5.94 16.00
N LYS A 96 -12.47 5.28 16.23
CA LYS A 96 -12.08 4.80 17.56
C LYS A 96 -11.66 5.93 18.52
N THR A 97 -11.40 7.11 17.98
CA THR A 97 -10.98 8.30 18.73
C THR A 97 -12.17 9.23 19.01
N ARG A 98 -11.92 10.41 19.59
CA ARG A 98 -12.96 11.35 20.05
C ARG A 98 -14.04 11.58 18.99
N ARG A 99 -15.29 11.65 19.47
CA ARG A 99 -16.48 11.98 18.67
C ARG A 99 -16.22 13.25 17.85
N GLY A 100 -16.27 13.15 16.51
CA GLY A 100 -16.04 14.26 15.58
C GLY A 100 -14.68 14.29 14.88
N SER A 101 -13.77 13.35 15.17
CA SER A 101 -12.56 13.18 14.36
C SER A 101 -12.87 12.56 12.98
N ARG A 102 -12.04 12.88 11.98
CA ARG A 102 -12.04 12.18 10.70
C ARG A 102 -11.64 10.72 10.94
N GLY A 103 -12.35 9.78 10.30
CA GLY A 103 -12.01 8.36 10.33
C GLY A 103 -10.69 8.04 9.62
N GLU A 104 -10.12 6.89 9.95
CA GLU A 104 -8.86 6.38 9.39
C GLU A 104 -9.13 5.22 8.41
N VAL A 105 -8.22 5.02 7.45
CA VAL A 105 -8.23 3.83 6.58
C VAL A 105 -7.17 2.87 7.09
N LEU A 106 -7.57 1.64 7.37
CA LEU A 106 -6.69 0.59 7.87
C LEU A 106 -6.73 -0.60 6.92
N VAL A 107 -5.55 -1.11 6.57
CA VAL A 107 -5.42 -2.37 5.84
C VAL A 107 -4.94 -3.44 6.81
N LYS A 108 -5.65 -4.56 6.84
CA LYS A 108 -5.27 -5.76 7.58
C LYS A 108 -5.17 -6.91 6.59
N ALA A 109 -4.03 -7.58 6.55
CA ALA A 109 -3.90 -8.86 5.87
C ALA A 109 -4.31 -9.97 6.84
N ALA A 110 -5.05 -10.95 6.33
CA ALA A 110 -5.43 -12.16 7.07
C ALA A 110 -4.27 -13.17 7.10
#